data_AF-A0A841T7C8-F1
#
_entry.id   AF-A0A841T7C8-F1
#
_cell.length_a   1.000
_cell.length_b   1.000
_cell.length_c   1.000
_cell.angle_alpha   90.00
_cell.angle_beta   90.00
_cell.angle_gamma   90.00
#
_symmetry.space_group_name_H-M   'P 1'
#
loop_
_entity.id
_entity.type
_entity.pdbx_description
1 polymer ?
#
loop_
_entity_poly.entity_id
_entity_poly.type
_entity_poly.pdbx_seq_one_letter_code
_entity_poly.pdbx_strand_id
1 'polypeptide(L)'
;MKYVLTETTKEWFGVTLYQIKALRDIPEHGVDEGDLGGWIAGEANLDQDGEAWVYGNAQVYGNAQVSGDALVYGNAQVYGDAWVSGNAQVSGNAWVYGDARVYGNAQVYGNAQVSGDARVYGNAQVYGDAWVESRKHIFWASSVGSEDGTLTAYTIKTGEIEVTRGCFRGTLDEFEAAVNLRHDGSRHAEEYLVLIQYIRLRFREVAVSINEQEENEDEN
;
A
#
# COMPACT_ATOMS: atom_id res chain seq x y z
N MET A 1 14.42 24.06 -2.73
CA MET A 1 14.95 22.70 -2.57
C MET A 1 14.63 22.22 -1.18
N LYS A 2 14.06 21.03 -1.06
CA LYS A 2 13.62 20.40 0.18
C LYS A 2 14.72 19.53 0.78
N TYR A 3 15.50 18.84 -0.05
CA TYR A 3 16.58 17.97 0.39
C TYR A 3 17.76 17.98 -0.60
N VAL A 4 18.88 17.41 -0.17
CA VAL A 4 20.05 17.12 -1.00
C VAL A 4 20.41 15.63 -0.92
N LEU A 5 20.98 15.08 -1.99
CA LEU A 5 21.64 13.77 -1.96
C LEU A 5 23.00 13.91 -1.27
N THR A 6 23.25 13.13 -0.22
CA THR A 6 24.53 13.14 0.48
C THR A 6 25.58 12.30 -0.24
N GLU A 7 26.85 12.44 0.16
CA GLU A 7 27.94 11.55 -0.29
C GLU A 7 27.83 10.13 0.30
N THR A 8 26.97 9.92 1.30
CA THR A 8 26.72 8.60 1.87
C THR A 8 25.88 7.78 0.90
N THR A 9 26.50 6.77 0.29
CA THR A 9 25.87 5.90 -0.70
C THR A 9 25.88 4.43 -0.29
N LYS A 10 24.99 3.65 -0.90
CA LYS A 10 25.04 2.18 -0.88
C LYS A 10 24.66 1.60 -2.23
N GLU A 11 25.20 0.44 -2.56
CA GLU A 11 24.80 -0.33 -3.74
C GLU A 11 23.59 -1.21 -3.42
N TRP A 12 22.60 -1.20 -4.32
CA TRP A 12 21.37 -1.96 -4.18
C TRP A 12 20.92 -2.49 -5.54
N PHE A 13 21.00 -3.80 -5.75
CA PHE A 13 20.68 -4.46 -7.04
C PHE A 13 21.32 -3.80 -8.28
N GLY A 14 22.56 -3.32 -8.14
CA GLY A 14 23.29 -2.65 -9.23
C GLY A 14 22.91 -1.19 -9.46
N VAL A 15 22.15 -0.59 -8.53
CA VAL A 15 21.83 0.84 -8.49
C VAL A 15 22.48 1.46 -7.25
N THR A 16 23.14 2.60 -7.43
CA THR A 16 23.63 3.41 -6.32
C THR A 16 22.48 4.20 -5.72
N LEU A 17 22.27 4.07 -4.41
CA LEU A 17 21.33 4.87 -3.64
C LEU A 17 22.07 5.87 -2.77
N TYR A 18 21.54 7.09 -2.70
CA TYR A 18 22.06 8.19 -1.91
C TYR A 18 21.15 8.42 -0.71
N GLN A 19 21.74 8.57 0.47
CA GLN A 19 20.98 9.01 1.63
C GLN A 19 20.58 10.48 1.44
N ILE A 20 19.32 10.82 1.70
CA ILE A 20 18.84 12.21 1.61
C ILE A 20 19.09 12.97 2.92
N LYS A 21 19.28 14.28 2.82
CA LYS A 21 19.36 15.20 3.96
C LYS A 21 18.45 16.40 3.76
N ALA A 22 17.66 16.73 4.78
CA ALA A 22 16.75 17.88 4.75
C ALA A 22 17.54 19.20 4.66
N LEU A 23 17.04 20.11 3.83
CA LEU A 23 17.58 21.48 3.66
C LEU A 23 16.69 22.55 4.30
N ARG A 24 15.54 22.15 4.85
CA ARG A 24 14.61 22.99 5.59
C ARG A 24 13.76 22.11 6.50
N ASP A 25 13.11 22.72 7.47
CA ASP A 25 12.11 22.06 8.30
C ASP A 25 10.88 21.62 7.47
N ILE A 26 10.30 20.49 7.86
CA ILE A 26 9.01 19.96 7.43
C ILE A 26 8.22 19.60 8.71
N PRO A 27 7.65 20.60 9.41
CA PRO A 27 7.08 20.40 10.75
C PRO A 27 5.93 19.39 10.79
N GLU A 28 5.13 19.31 9.71
CA GLU A 28 3.99 18.39 9.59
C GLU A 28 4.40 16.92 9.62
N HIS A 29 5.66 16.63 9.32
CA HIS A 29 6.20 15.28 9.34
C HIS A 29 7.38 15.11 10.31
N GLY A 30 7.61 16.11 11.17
CA GLY A 30 8.66 16.07 12.20
C GLY A 30 10.06 15.89 11.64
N VAL A 31 10.36 16.55 10.51
CA VAL A 31 11.72 16.60 9.94
C VAL A 31 12.26 17.99 10.17
N ASP A 32 13.40 18.10 10.83
CA ASP A 32 14.11 19.35 11.03
C ASP A 32 15.20 19.54 9.96
N GLU A 33 15.59 20.80 9.70
CA GLU A 33 16.71 21.10 8.81
C GLU A 33 17.97 20.32 9.23
N GLY A 34 18.53 19.59 8.27
CA GLY A 34 19.74 18.79 8.48
C GLY A 34 19.49 17.34 8.87
N ASP A 35 18.24 16.94 9.13
CA ASP A 35 17.89 15.55 9.38
C ASP A 35 18.21 14.65 8.18
N LEU A 36 18.69 13.45 8.49
CA LEU A 36 18.91 12.40 7.49
C LEU A 36 17.62 11.61 7.27
N GLY A 37 17.28 11.40 6.00
CA GLY A 37 16.18 10.53 5.59
C GLY A 37 16.67 9.15 5.15
N GLY A 38 15.82 8.50 4.35
CA GLY A 38 16.11 7.24 3.68
C GLY A 38 16.91 7.43 2.40
N TRP A 39 16.73 6.49 1.47
CA TRP A 39 17.65 6.29 0.35
C TRP A 39 16.92 6.42 -0.98
N ILE A 40 17.43 7.25 -1.88
CA ILE A 40 16.87 7.38 -3.23
C ILE A 40 17.94 7.26 -4.31
N ALA A 41 17.60 6.76 -5.50
CA ALA A 41 18.56 6.61 -6.60
C ALA A 41 18.91 7.95 -7.27
N GLY A 42 17.98 8.90 -7.27
CA GLY A 42 18.21 10.26 -7.77
C GLY A 42 17.06 11.20 -7.46
N GLU A 43 17.22 12.48 -7.84
CA GLU A 43 16.22 13.52 -7.58
C GLU A 43 14.87 13.29 -8.25
N ALA A 44 14.81 12.46 -9.30
CA ALA A 44 13.54 12.08 -9.92
C ALA A 44 12.67 11.18 -9.01
N ASN A 45 13.24 10.56 -7.97
CA ASN A 45 12.53 9.59 -7.14
C ASN A 45 11.73 10.22 -5.99
N LEU A 46 12.10 11.41 -5.55
CA LEU A 46 11.42 12.15 -4.49
C LEU A 46 11.25 13.58 -4.96
N ASP A 47 10.00 14.05 -5.05
CA ASP A 47 9.74 15.39 -5.53
C ASP A 47 10.39 16.44 -4.62
N GLN A 48 11.01 17.46 -5.20
CA GLN A 48 11.57 18.60 -4.46
C GLN A 48 10.47 19.55 -3.99
N ASP A 49 9.31 19.50 -4.66
CA ASP A 49 8.09 20.21 -4.30
C ASP A 49 7.21 19.36 -3.35
N GLY A 50 6.30 20.01 -2.62
CA GLY A 50 5.49 19.37 -1.57
C GLY A 50 6.30 18.88 -0.36
N GLU A 51 5.64 18.19 0.58
CA GLU A 51 6.24 17.77 1.85
C GLU A 51 6.60 16.27 1.90
N ALA A 52 6.40 15.53 0.81
CA ALA A 52 6.72 14.10 0.74
C ALA A 52 8.14 13.79 1.23
N TRP A 53 8.29 12.68 1.97
CA TRP A 53 9.55 12.32 2.63
C TRP A 53 9.80 10.81 2.69
N VAL A 54 11.08 10.45 2.62
CA VAL A 54 11.56 9.06 2.78
C VAL A 54 12.37 8.99 4.07
N TYR A 55 12.01 8.10 4.99
CA TYR A 55 12.64 7.95 6.30
C TYR A 55 13.48 6.68 6.43
N GLY A 56 14.49 6.74 7.29
CA GLY A 56 15.15 5.55 7.85
C GLY A 56 15.78 4.65 6.78
N ASN A 57 15.34 3.39 6.71
CA ASN A 57 15.89 2.41 5.77
C ASN A 57 15.11 2.31 4.46
N ALA A 58 14.04 3.11 4.30
CA ALA A 58 13.20 3.06 3.12
C ALA A 58 13.97 3.45 1.86
N GLN A 59 13.57 2.88 0.73
CA GLN A 59 14.30 2.97 -0.52
C GLN A 59 13.38 3.28 -1.68
N VAL A 60 13.75 4.27 -2.49
CA VAL A 60 13.02 4.64 -3.72
C VAL A 60 13.96 4.67 -4.90
N TYR A 61 13.74 3.84 -5.91
CA TYR A 61 14.67 3.67 -7.02
C TYR A 61 14.00 3.26 -8.33
N GLY A 62 14.78 3.11 -9.41
CA GLY A 62 14.20 2.98 -10.76
C GLY A 62 13.52 4.28 -11.19
N ASN A 63 12.40 4.16 -11.89
CA ASN A 63 11.59 5.31 -12.33
C ASN A 63 10.52 5.70 -11.29
N ALA A 64 10.53 5.08 -10.11
CA ALA A 64 9.50 5.32 -9.11
C ALA A 64 9.52 6.75 -8.61
N GLN A 65 8.36 7.29 -8.28
CA GLN A 65 8.19 8.68 -7.87
C GLN A 65 7.38 8.78 -6.58
N VAL A 66 7.88 9.56 -5.62
CA VAL A 66 7.18 9.93 -4.38
C VAL A 66 6.97 11.44 -4.37
N SER A 67 5.72 11.89 -4.20
CA SER A 67 5.33 13.32 -4.37
C SER A 67 4.15 13.69 -3.47
N GLY A 68 3.75 14.98 -3.45
CA GLY A 68 2.68 15.47 -2.56
C GLY A 68 3.14 15.49 -1.11
N ASP A 69 2.38 14.88 -0.21
CA ASP A 69 2.64 14.76 1.24
C ASP A 69 2.87 13.28 1.63
N ALA A 70 3.31 12.47 0.67
CA ALA A 70 3.41 11.02 0.83
C ALA A 70 4.65 10.63 1.64
N LEU A 71 4.50 9.62 2.48
CA LEU A 71 5.57 9.16 3.38
C LEU A 71 5.96 7.72 3.07
N VAL A 72 7.27 7.47 2.96
CA VAL A 72 7.83 6.12 2.83
C VAL A 72 8.80 5.88 3.98
N TYR A 73 8.58 4.85 4.80
CA TYR A 73 9.38 4.62 6.02
C TYR A 73 9.52 3.14 6.40
N GLY A 74 10.29 2.85 7.45
CA GLY A 74 10.65 1.48 7.81
C GLY A 74 11.68 0.90 6.83
N ASN A 75 11.46 -0.32 6.37
CA ASN A 75 12.24 -1.00 5.33
C ASN A 75 11.48 -1.06 3.98
N ALA A 76 10.50 -0.18 3.79
CA ALA A 76 9.68 -0.17 2.58
C ALA A 76 10.54 0.09 1.32
N GLN A 77 10.13 -0.51 0.21
CA GLN A 77 10.76 -0.32 -1.09
C GLN A 77 9.74 0.11 -2.13
N VAL A 78 10.05 1.19 -2.85
CA VAL A 78 9.24 1.69 -3.97
C VAL A 78 10.12 1.74 -5.22
N TYR A 79 9.78 0.97 -6.25
CA TYR A 79 10.64 0.85 -7.44
C TYR A 79 9.87 0.54 -8.73
N GLY A 80 10.57 0.35 -9.85
CA GLY A 80 9.91 0.23 -11.17
C GLY A 80 9.38 1.58 -11.63
N ASP A 81 8.16 1.61 -12.17
CA ASP A 81 7.43 2.82 -12.58
C ASP A 81 6.37 3.23 -11.53
N ALA A 82 6.55 2.78 -10.28
CA ALA A 82 5.57 2.97 -9.22
C ALA A 82 5.43 4.44 -8.82
N TRP A 83 4.20 4.84 -8.47
CA TRP A 83 3.92 6.22 -8.07
C TRP A 83 3.20 6.28 -6.73
N VAL A 84 3.78 7.01 -5.78
CA VAL A 84 3.22 7.25 -4.45
C VAL A 84 2.97 8.75 -4.28
N SER A 85 1.73 9.15 -3.99
CA SER A 85 1.37 10.58 -3.93
C SER A 85 0.19 10.90 -2.99
N GLY A 86 -0.15 12.19 -2.85
CA GLY A 86 -1.15 12.63 -1.87
C GLY A 86 -0.63 12.45 -0.44
N ASN A 87 -1.48 11.99 0.48
CA ASN A 87 -1.11 11.66 1.87
C ASN A 87 -0.81 10.17 2.05
N ALA A 88 -0.42 9.47 0.97
CA ALA A 88 -0.22 8.03 1.00
C ALA A 88 0.95 7.66 1.91
N GLN A 89 0.84 6.53 2.59
CA GLN A 89 1.89 6.02 3.47
C GLN A 89 2.28 4.60 3.06
N VAL A 90 3.59 4.38 2.86
CA VAL A 90 4.16 3.06 2.58
C VAL A 90 5.18 2.72 3.66
N SER A 91 4.99 1.63 4.40
CA SER A 91 5.83 1.32 5.55
C SER A 91 6.02 -0.16 5.88
N GLY A 92 6.74 -0.45 6.97
CA GLY A 92 7.10 -1.83 7.33
C GLY A 92 8.12 -2.40 6.36
N ASN A 93 7.88 -3.61 5.85
CA ASN A 93 8.65 -4.24 4.79
C ASN A 93 7.87 -4.22 3.45
N ALA A 94 6.92 -3.30 3.27
CA ALA A 94 6.05 -3.29 2.11
C ALA A 94 6.81 -2.95 0.82
N TRP A 95 6.43 -3.60 -0.28
CA TRP A 95 7.00 -3.37 -1.62
C TRP A 95 5.93 -2.82 -2.55
N VAL A 96 6.24 -1.71 -3.22
CA VAL A 96 5.39 -1.10 -4.25
C VAL A 96 6.19 -1.01 -5.55
N TYR A 97 5.79 -1.71 -6.60
CA TYR A 97 6.58 -1.80 -7.83
C TYR A 97 5.77 -2.02 -9.10
N GLY A 98 6.44 -2.13 -10.26
CA GLY A 98 5.76 -2.14 -11.56
C GLY A 98 5.12 -0.78 -11.86
N ASP A 99 3.91 -0.76 -12.42
CA ASP A 99 3.12 0.44 -12.69
C ASP A 99 2.17 0.81 -11.54
N ALA A 100 2.40 0.25 -10.34
CA ALA A 100 1.50 0.39 -9.20
C ALA A 100 1.37 1.84 -8.74
N ARG A 101 0.16 2.23 -8.35
CA ARG A 101 -0.13 3.58 -7.85
C ARG A 101 -0.75 3.55 -6.46
N VAL A 102 -0.14 4.25 -5.51
CA VAL A 102 -0.65 4.42 -4.14
C VAL A 102 -0.87 5.90 -3.89
N TYR A 103 -2.11 6.33 -3.70
CA TYR A 103 -2.42 7.77 -3.61
C TYR A 103 -3.63 8.10 -2.74
N GLY A 104 -3.89 9.39 -2.48
CA GLY A 104 -4.93 9.79 -1.52
C GLY A 104 -4.45 9.58 -0.08
N ASN A 105 -5.27 9.00 0.80
CA ASN A 105 -4.88 8.67 2.17
C ASN A 105 -4.60 7.16 2.34
N ALA A 106 -4.24 6.48 1.26
CA ALA A 106 -4.03 5.03 1.27
C ALA A 106 -2.83 4.66 2.13
N GLN A 107 -2.90 3.50 2.78
CA GLN A 107 -1.83 2.96 3.59
C GLN A 107 -1.45 1.56 3.11
N VAL A 108 -0.16 1.35 2.84
CA VAL A 108 0.42 0.05 2.47
C VAL A 108 1.52 -0.28 3.47
N TYR A 109 1.37 -1.35 4.26
CA TYR A 109 2.32 -1.66 5.33
C TYR A 109 2.47 -3.16 5.65
N GLY A 110 3.32 -3.51 6.62
CA GLY A 110 3.62 -4.91 6.92
C GLY A 110 4.50 -5.53 5.84
N ASN A 111 4.17 -6.73 5.35
CA ASN A 111 4.89 -7.41 4.26
C ASN A 111 4.13 -7.34 2.93
N ALA A 112 3.23 -6.36 2.79
CA ALA A 112 2.36 -6.22 1.64
C ALA A 112 3.14 -5.98 0.35
N GLN A 113 2.71 -6.59 -0.74
CA GLN A 113 3.24 -6.37 -2.08
C GLN A 113 2.14 -5.80 -2.97
N VAL A 114 2.41 -4.62 -3.53
CA VAL A 114 1.53 -3.94 -4.49
C VAL A 114 2.31 -3.76 -5.78
N SER A 115 1.88 -4.40 -6.85
CA SER A 115 2.65 -4.52 -8.07
C SER A 115 1.80 -4.34 -9.33
N GLY A 116 2.42 -4.52 -10.50
CA GLY A 116 1.72 -4.52 -11.78
C GLY A 116 0.92 -3.24 -12.00
N ASP A 117 -0.35 -3.38 -12.33
CA ASP A 117 -1.25 -2.27 -12.72
C ASP A 117 -2.15 -1.80 -11.55
N ALA A 118 -1.83 -2.25 -10.34
CA ALA A 118 -2.61 -2.03 -9.12
C ALA A 118 -2.79 -0.54 -8.80
N ARG A 119 -3.95 -0.21 -8.21
CA ARG A 119 -4.25 1.14 -7.73
C ARG A 119 -4.87 1.06 -6.34
N VAL A 120 -4.12 1.53 -5.34
CA VAL A 120 -4.57 1.62 -3.94
C VAL A 120 -4.79 3.08 -3.63
N TYR A 121 -6.03 3.48 -3.33
CA TYR A 121 -6.33 4.89 -3.10
C TYR A 121 -7.53 5.12 -2.18
N GLY A 122 -7.84 6.39 -1.93
CA GLY A 122 -8.86 6.78 -0.96
C GLY A 122 -8.33 6.52 0.45
N ASN A 123 -9.13 5.88 1.30
CA ASN A 123 -8.73 5.48 2.66
C ASN A 123 -8.46 3.96 2.76
N ALA A 124 -8.10 3.32 1.66
CA ALA A 124 -7.81 1.88 1.63
C ALA A 124 -6.57 1.55 2.47
N GLN A 125 -6.64 0.45 3.22
CA GLN A 125 -5.52 -0.08 4.00
C GLN A 125 -5.17 -1.49 3.50
N VAL A 126 -3.95 -1.67 3.02
CA VAL A 126 -3.42 -2.94 2.48
C VAL A 126 -2.21 -3.33 3.30
N TYR A 127 -2.27 -4.47 4.00
CA TYR A 127 -1.18 -4.84 4.90
C TYR A 127 -1.08 -6.33 5.17
N GLY A 128 -0.11 -6.72 6.01
CA GLY A 128 0.16 -8.12 6.31
C GLY A 128 0.83 -8.79 5.12
N ASP A 129 0.30 -9.93 4.67
CA ASP A 129 0.82 -10.68 3.52
C ASP A 129 0.01 -10.41 2.24
N ALA A 130 -0.55 -9.20 2.12
CA ALA A 130 -1.28 -8.77 0.94
C ALA A 130 -0.45 -8.92 -0.35
N TRP A 131 -1.12 -9.30 -1.42
CA TRP A 131 -0.56 -9.50 -2.76
C TRP A 131 -1.51 -8.90 -3.80
N VAL A 132 -1.25 -7.66 -4.23
CA VAL A 132 -2.15 -6.85 -5.06
C VAL A 132 -1.46 -6.42 -6.34
N GLU A 133 -1.70 -7.14 -7.44
CA GLU A 133 -1.00 -6.92 -8.72
C GLU A 133 -1.84 -6.17 -9.76
N SER A 134 -3.15 -6.06 -9.50
CA SER A 134 -4.08 -5.42 -10.40
C SER A 134 -5.23 -4.77 -9.66
N ARG A 135 -6.02 -3.96 -10.39
CA ARG A 135 -7.23 -3.32 -9.86
C ARG A 135 -8.32 -4.30 -9.44
N LYS A 136 -8.23 -5.57 -9.85
CA LYS A 136 -9.18 -6.64 -9.46
C LYS A 136 -8.84 -7.25 -8.10
N HIS A 137 -7.60 -7.11 -7.64
CA HIS A 137 -7.09 -7.71 -6.40
C HIS A 137 -7.41 -6.88 -5.15
N ILE A 138 -8.12 -5.75 -5.33
CA ILE A 138 -8.47 -4.84 -4.24
C ILE A 138 -9.86 -4.23 -4.46
N PHE A 139 -10.55 -3.98 -3.36
CA PHE A 139 -11.77 -3.19 -3.27
C PHE A 139 -11.82 -2.47 -1.93
N TRP A 140 -12.38 -1.26 -1.90
CA TRP A 140 -12.74 -0.62 -0.65
C TRP A 140 -14.07 0.12 -0.79
N ALA A 141 -14.75 0.26 0.35
CA ALA A 141 -15.96 1.04 0.49
C ALA A 141 -15.86 1.87 1.77
N SER A 142 -16.03 3.19 1.65
CA SER A 142 -16.04 4.14 2.78
C SER A 142 -17.46 4.49 3.20
N SER A 143 -17.61 5.11 4.37
CA SER A 143 -18.93 5.41 4.96
C SER A 143 -19.76 4.14 5.19
N VAL A 144 -19.10 3.09 5.69
CA VAL A 144 -19.72 1.78 5.94
C VAL A 144 -19.73 1.47 7.44
N GLY A 145 -20.88 1.00 7.91
CA GLY A 145 -21.10 0.60 9.30
C GLY A 145 -21.26 1.78 10.25
N SER A 146 -21.41 1.48 11.53
CA SER A 146 -21.79 2.47 12.57
C SER A 146 -20.79 3.60 12.82
N GLU A 147 -19.59 3.52 12.25
CA GLU A 147 -18.52 4.53 12.43
C GLU A 147 -18.16 5.24 11.13
N ASP A 148 -18.94 5.04 10.06
CA ASP A 148 -18.67 5.59 8.72
C ASP A 148 -17.25 5.29 8.19
N GLY A 149 -16.64 4.21 8.68
CA GLY A 149 -15.28 3.84 8.35
C GLY A 149 -15.14 3.20 6.96
N THR A 150 -13.93 2.74 6.66
CA THR A 150 -13.60 2.11 5.38
C THR A 150 -13.41 0.61 5.58
N LEU A 151 -14.14 -0.17 4.78
CA LEU A 151 -13.88 -1.59 4.58
C LEU A 151 -12.91 -1.72 3.43
N THR A 152 -11.82 -2.48 3.60
CA THR A 152 -10.91 -2.84 2.51
C THR A 152 -10.90 -4.36 2.37
N ALA A 153 -10.99 -4.85 1.14
CA ALA A 153 -10.80 -6.26 0.79
C ALA A 153 -9.65 -6.35 -0.21
N TYR A 154 -8.73 -7.30 -0.02
CA TYR A 154 -7.62 -7.54 -0.92
C TYR A 154 -7.21 -9.01 -0.93
N THR A 155 -6.54 -9.44 -1.99
CA THR A 155 -5.93 -10.77 -2.03
C THR A 155 -4.64 -10.82 -1.21
N ILE A 156 -4.38 -11.98 -0.62
CA ILE A 156 -3.11 -12.32 0.01
C ILE A 156 -2.37 -13.35 -0.84
N LYS A 157 -1.12 -13.66 -0.49
CA LYS A 157 -0.25 -14.59 -1.24
C LYS A 157 -0.85 -15.97 -1.50
N THR A 158 -1.75 -16.45 -0.65
CA THR A 158 -2.45 -17.74 -0.83
C THR A 158 -3.62 -17.68 -1.80
N GLY A 159 -3.89 -16.50 -2.39
CA GLY A 159 -5.08 -16.25 -3.21
C GLY A 159 -6.37 -16.03 -2.42
N GLU A 160 -6.37 -16.19 -1.10
CA GLU A 160 -7.52 -15.88 -0.26
C GLU A 160 -7.82 -14.37 -0.22
N ILE A 161 -9.07 -14.04 0.11
CA ILE A 161 -9.52 -12.66 0.28
C ILE A 161 -9.47 -12.31 1.76
N GLU A 162 -8.60 -11.38 2.13
CA GLU A 162 -8.57 -10.77 3.45
C GLU A 162 -9.40 -9.48 3.44
N VAL A 163 -10.16 -9.26 4.52
CA VAL A 163 -11.00 -8.09 4.74
C VAL A 163 -10.60 -7.40 6.03
N THR A 164 -10.57 -6.07 5.97
CA THR A 164 -10.26 -5.20 7.09
C THR A 164 -11.39 -4.20 7.27
N ARG A 165 -11.86 -4.05 8.51
CA ARG A 165 -12.82 -3.00 8.88
C ARG A 165 -12.73 -2.68 10.36
N GLY A 166 -12.28 -1.47 10.69
CA GLY A 166 -12.03 -1.09 12.08
C GLY A 166 -11.02 -2.05 12.71
N CYS A 167 -11.36 -2.63 13.86
CA CYS A 167 -10.52 -3.65 14.50
C CYS A 167 -10.63 -5.05 13.89
N PHE A 168 -11.55 -5.27 12.94
CA PHE A 168 -11.68 -6.56 12.28
C PHE A 168 -10.59 -6.73 11.22
N ARG A 169 -9.95 -7.91 11.25
CA ARG A 169 -9.11 -8.45 10.19
C ARG A 169 -9.35 -9.96 10.13
N GLY A 170 -9.55 -10.49 8.93
CA GLY A 170 -9.73 -11.91 8.70
C GLY A 170 -10.17 -12.18 7.27
N THR A 171 -10.48 -13.42 6.96
CA THR A 171 -11.02 -13.80 5.65
C THR A 171 -12.40 -13.18 5.41
N LEU A 172 -12.83 -13.14 4.15
CA LEU A 172 -14.18 -12.69 3.81
C LEU A 172 -15.29 -13.53 4.48
N ASP A 173 -15.06 -14.83 4.64
CA ASP A 173 -16.03 -15.73 5.29
C ASP A 173 -16.05 -15.54 6.82
N GLU A 174 -14.90 -15.31 7.45
CA GLU A 174 -14.84 -14.91 8.86
C GLU A 174 -15.53 -13.56 9.10
N PHE A 175 -15.40 -12.62 8.16
CA PHE A 175 -16.09 -11.33 8.23
C PHE A 175 -17.60 -11.51 8.14
N GLU A 176 -18.08 -12.32 7.18
CA GLU A 176 -19.50 -12.64 7.08
C GLU A 176 -20.02 -13.35 8.33
N ALA A 177 -19.27 -14.31 8.88
CA ALA A 177 -19.62 -14.98 10.13
C ALA A 177 -19.69 -13.99 11.30
N ALA A 178 -18.77 -13.03 11.39
CA ALA A 178 -18.78 -12.00 12.42
C ALA A 178 -19.94 -11.01 12.27
N VAL A 179 -20.34 -10.67 11.04
CA VAL A 179 -21.53 -9.86 10.76
C VAL A 179 -22.79 -10.62 11.16
N ASN A 180 -22.88 -11.89 10.77
CA ASN A 180 -24.03 -12.75 11.09
C ASN A 180 -24.14 -12.99 12.59
N LEU A 181 -23.06 -13.31 13.31
CA LEU A 181 -23.09 -13.59 14.75
C LEU A 181 -23.72 -12.46 15.57
N ARG A 182 -23.56 -11.20 15.12
CA ARG A 182 -24.19 -10.06 15.79
C ARG A 182 -25.71 -10.04 15.66
N HIS A 183 -26.29 -10.79 14.70
CA HIS A 183 -27.72 -11.11 14.50
C HIS A 183 -28.71 -9.98 14.87
N ASP A 184 -28.33 -8.70 14.72
CA ASP A 184 -29.13 -7.59 15.22
C ASP A 184 -30.12 -7.05 14.18
N GLY A 185 -30.08 -7.58 12.95
CA GLY A 185 -30.95 -7.12 11.85
C GLY A 185 -30.77 -5.63 11.53
N SER A 186 -29.63 -5.05 11.92
CA SER A 186 -29.37 -3.64 11.69
C SER A 186 -29.16 -3.34 10.21
N ARG A 187 -29.50 -2.12 9.80
CA ARG A 187 -29.18 -1.59 8.47
C ARG A 187 -27.69 -1.76 8.13
N HIS A 188 -26.79 -1.64 9.11
CA HIS A 188 -25.35 -1.83 8.89
C HIS A 188 -24.99 -3.28 8.57
N ALA A 189 -25.64 -4.27 9.20
CA ALA A 189 -25.45 -5.66 8.84
C ALA A 189 -25.89 -5.93 7.39
N GLU A 190 -27.02 -5.35 6.96
CA GLU A 190 -27.48 -5.44 5.57
C GLU A 190 -26.48 -4.80 4.59
N GLU A 191 -25.97 -3.60 4.92
CA GLU A 191 -24.92 -2.92 4.13
C GLU A 191 -23.68 -3.81 3.97
N TYR A 192 -23.20 -4.43 5.05
CA TYR A 192 -22.06 -5.35 5.00
C TYR A 192 -22.34 -6.59 4.15
N LEU A 193 -23.52 -7.21 4.27
CA LEU A 193 -23.88 -8.39 3.49
C LEU A 193 -23.92 -8.09 1.98
N VAL A 194 -24.41 -6.91 1.58
CA VAL A 194 -24.37 -6.47 0.18
C VAL A 194 -22.91 -6.29 -0.29
N LEU A 195 -22.06 -5.68 0.52
CA LEU A 195 -20.64 -5.52 0.19
C LEU A 195 -19.92 -6.87 0.09
N ILE A 196 -20.21 -7.83 0.98
CA ILE A 196 -19.66 -9.19 0.93
C ILE A 196 -20.04 -9.86 -0.40
N GLN A 197 -21.31 -9.78 -0.81
CA GLN A 197 -21.75 -10.33 -2.09
C GLN A 197 -21.03 -9.66 -3.28
N TYR A 198 -20.87 -8.34 -3.24
CA TYR A 198 -20.13 -7.62 -4.27
C TYR A 198 -18.65 -8.03 -4.33
N ILE A 199 -17.99 -8.16 -3.17
CA ILE A 199 -16.59 -8.60 -3.07
C ILE A 199 -16.45 -10.01 -3.67
N ARG A 200 -17.32 -10.96 -3.29
CA ARG A 200 -17.32 -12.32 -3.88
C ARG A 200 -17.45 -12.29 -5.40
N LEU A 201 -18.32 -11.42 -5.92
CA LEU A 201 -18.51 -11.28 -7.37
C LEU A 201 -17.25 -10.70 -8.03
N ARG A 202 -16.68 -9.64 -7.46
CA ARG A 202 -15.53 -8.92 -8.01
C ARG A 202 -14.25 -9.76 -8.02
N PHE A 203 -14.00 -10.53 -6.97
CA PHE A 203 -12.78 -11.32 -6.80
C PHE A 203 -12.86 -12.71 -7.44
N ARG A 204 -14.04 -13.11 -7.95
CA ARG A 204 -14.26 -14.43 -8.57
C ARG A 204 -13.23 -14.77 -9.65
N GLU A 205 -12.89 -13.80 -10.51
CA GLU A 205 -11.94 -14.01 -11.61
C GLU A 205 -10.48 -14.11 -11.13
N VAL A 206 -10.17 -13.53 -9.97
CA VAL A 206 -8.81 -13.49 -9.41
C VAL A 206 -8.43 -14.84 -8.82
N ALA A 207 -9.35 -15.48 -8.10
CA ALA A 207 -9.14 -16.81 -7.54
C ALA A 207 -8.87 -17.87 -8.62
N VAL A 208 -9.45 -17.71 -9.82
CA VAL A 208 -9.21 -18.63 -10.94
C VAL A 208 -7.80 -18.44 -11.51
N SER A 209 -7.34 -17.20 -11.68
CA SER A 209 -6.03 -16.92 -12.27
C SER A 209 -4.84 -17.32 -11.40
N ILE A 210 -4.97 -17.29 -10.08
CA ILE A 210 -3.88 -17.69 -9.16
C ILE A 210 -3.69 -19.21 -9.21
N ASN A 211 -4.77 -19.97 -9.21
CA ASN A 211 -4.70 -21.44 -9.29
C ASN A 211 -4.06 -21.92 -10.61
N GLU A 212 -4.31 -21.22 -11.73
CA GLU A 212 -3.65 -21.52 -13.01
C GLU A 212 -2.15 -21.18 -12.99
N GLN A 213 -1.71 -20.20 -12.21
CA GLN A 213 -0.28 -19.86 -12.09
C GLN A 213 0.48 -20.88 -11.24
N GLU A 214 -0.11 -21.34 -10.12
CA GLU A 214 0.51 -22.37 -9.27
C GLU A 214 0.66 -23.72 -10.01
N GLU A 215 -0.33 -24.14 -10.81
CA GLU A 215 -0.22 -25.37 -11.61
C GLU A 215 0.91 -25.30 -12.66
N ASN A 216 1.23 -24.11 -13.18
CA ASN A 216 2.26 -23.94 -14.20
C ASN A 216 3.69 -23.77 -13.61
N GLU A 217 3.82 -23.39 -12.35
CA GLU A 217 5.11 -23.30 -11.65
C GLU A 217 5.61 -24.68 -11.16
N ASP A 218 4.71 -25.62 -10.88
CA ASP A 218 5.06 -27.00 -10.50
C ASP A 218 5.44 -27.89 -11.70
N GLU A 219 5.22 -27.44 -12.95
CA GLU A 219 5.55 -28.17 -14.19
C GLU A 219 6.88 -27.77 -14.84
N ASN A 220 7.66 -26.82 -14.30
CA ASN A 220 8.96 -26.37 -14.84
C ASN A 220 10.13 -26.52 -13.86
#